data_AF-A0A349HG34-F1
#
_entry.id   AF-A0A349HG34-F1
#
_cell.length_a   1.000
_cell.length_b   1.000
_cell.length_c   1.000
_cell.angle_alpha   90.00
_cell.angle_beta   90.00
_cell.angle_gamma   90.00
#
_symmetry.space_group_name_H-M   'P 1'
#
loop_
_entity.id
_entity.type
_entity.pdbx_description
1 polymer ?
#
loop_
_entity_poly.entity_id
_entity_poly.type
_entity_poly.pdbx_seq_one_letter_code
_entity_poly.pdbx_strand_id
1 'polypeptide(L)'
;MCKYYSTITIASALSITTQAAKKKAKREDWTARPRKGKGGGNEYAFDTLPQDVQTAILKAEATELEKQNLPVTIQAETPEAVVPDWSYDLGMARYRLVLEWRDYVSKNKGKMKKSEMLIAFINAFNTGLLLPKEGEILGQVSDKSLYR
;
A
#
# COMPACT_ATOMS: atom_id res chain seq x y z
N MET A 1 9.45 8.45 34.07
CA MET A 1 8.06 7.96 34.27
C MET A 1 8.09 6.48 33.93
N CYS A 2 7.94 5.57 34.91
CA CYS A 2 8.02 4.13 34.63
C CYS A 2 6.74 3.68 33.92
N LYS A 3 6.87 3.30 32.64
CA LYS A 3 5.76 2.75 31.85
C LYS A 3 5.60 1.26 32.15
N TYR A 4 4.35 0.82 32.29
CA TYR A 4 4.01 -0.59 32.54
C TYR A 4 3.12 -1.11 31.42
N TYR A 5 3.42 -2.32 30.95
CA TYR A 5 2.69 -2.97 29.86
C TYR A 5 2.03 -4.27 30.34
N SER A 6 0.77 -4.46 29.95
CA SER A 6 0.03 -5.69 30.20
C SER A 6 0.59 -6.85 29.37
N THR A 7 0.46 -8.06 29.90
CA THR A 7 0.75 -9.30 29.15
C THR A 7 0.05 -9.33 27.78
N ILE A 8 -1.17 -8.80 27.68
CA ILE A 8 -1.93 -8.77 26.42
C ILE A 8 -1.27 -7.84 25.41
N THR A 9 -0.90 -6.63 25.84
CA THR A 9 -0.23 -5.64 24.98
C THR A 9 1.09 -6.18 24.45
N ILE A 10 1.88 -6.84 25.30
CA ILE A 10 3.14 -7.46 24.91
C ILE A 10 2.91 -8.60 23.91
N ALA A 11 1.89 -9.44 24.16
CA ALA A 11 1.55 -10.54 23.26
C ALA A 11 1.13 -10.04 21.87
N SER A 12 0.30 -8.99 21.83
CA SER A 12 -0.09 -8.33 20.58
C SER A 12 1.09 -7.70 19.85
N ALA A 13 1.99 -7.01 20.55
CA ALA A 13 3.18 -6.40 19.95
C ALA A 13 4.15 -7.43 19.33
N LEU A 14 4.23 -8.62 19.94
CA LEU A 14 5.07 -9.72 19.46
C LEU A 14 4.34 -10.67 18.48
N SER A 15 3.05 -10.43 18.20
CA SER A 15 2.20 -11.33 17.40
C SER A 15 2.19 -12.79 17.91
N ILE A 16 2.20 -12.96 19.24
CA ILE A 16 2.14 -14.28 19.90
C ILE A 16 0.91 -14.39 20.81
N THR A 17 0.63 -15.61 21.28
CA THR A 17 -0.43 -15.83 22.26
C THR A 17 -0.03 -15.30 23.63
N THR A 18 -1.02 -14.92 24.45
CA THR A 18 -0.80 -14.48 25.84
C THR A 18 -0.12 -15.55 26.68
N GLN A 19 -0.38 -16.83 26.42
CA GLN A 19 0.29 -17.95 27.06
C GLN A 19 1.78 -18.02 26.68
N ALA A 20 2.12 -17.81 25.41
CA ALA A 20 3.51 -17.77 24.96
C ALA A 20 4.27 -16.59 25.61
N ALA A 21 3.63 -15.42 25.70
CA ALA A 21 4.21 -14.26 26.38
C ALA A 21 4.49 -14.54 27.87
N LYS A 22 3.57 -15.20 28.61
CA LYS A 22 3.80 -15.61 30.01
C LYS A 22 4.93 -16.63 30.14
N LYS A 23 5.02 -17.61 29.24
CA LYS A 23 6.11 -18.59 29.23
C LYS A 23 7.46 -17.91 28.99
N LYS A 24 7.52 -16.94 28.08
CA LYS A 24 8.72 -16.14 27.80
C LYS A 24 9.11 -15.30 29.02
N ALA A 25 8.15 -14.60 29.63
CA ALA A 25 8.37 -13.83 30.85
C ALA A 25 8.92 -14.67 32.01
N LYS A 26 8.46 -15.92 32.16
CA LYS A 26 9.00 -16.86 33.17
C LYS A 26 10.39 -17.38 32.81
N ARG A 27 10.67 -17.61 31.53
CA ARG A 27 11.97 -18.11 31.05
C ARG A 27 13.09 -17.08 31.20
N GLU A 28 12.73 -15.81 31.06
CA GLU A 28 13.65 -14.67 31.07
C GLU A 28 13.52 -13.83 32.36
N ASP A 29 12.84 -14.37 33.37
CA ASP A 29 12.66 -13.78 34.71
C ASP A 29 12.25 -12.30 34.71
N TRP A 30 11.25 -11.95 33.90
CA TRP A 30 10.76 -10.57 33.82
C TRP A 30 10.11 -10.13 35.14
N THR A 31 10.40 -8.89 35.56
CA THR A 31 9.82 -8.31 36.77
C THR A 31 8.32 -8.08 36.60
N ALA A 32 7.52 -8.99 37.15
CA ALA A 32 6.06 -8.96 37.09
C ALA A 32 5.48 -8.23 38.30
N ARG A 33 4.55 -7.30 38.05
CA ARG A 33 3.71 -6.68 39.06
C ARG A 33 2.26 -7.12 38.85
N PRO A 34 1.52 -7.49 39.92
CA PRO A 34 0.09 -7.75 39.79
C PRO A 34 -0.64 -6.48 39.35
N ARG A 35 -1.47 -6.60 38.31
CA ARG A 35 -2.29 -5.51 37.77
C ARG A 35 -3.34 -5.08 38.78
N LYS A 36 -3.42 -3.78 39.06
CA LYS A 36 -4.44 -3.22 39.96
C LYS A 36 -5.77 -3.02 39.20
N GLY A 37 -6.69 -3.98 39.27
CA GLY A 37 -8.02 -3.87 38.64
C GLY A 37 -8.84 -5.18 38.56
N LYS A 38 -10.06 -5.11 38.00
CA LYS A 38 -10.92 -6.29 37.74
C LYS A 38 -10.30 -7.16 36.63
N GLY A 39 -10.23 -8.47 36.87
CA GLY A 39 -9.75 -9.48 35.89
C GLY A 39 -8.32 -9.96 36.07
N GLY A 40 -7.58 -9.47 37.08
CA GLY A 40 -6.23 -9.94 37.41
C GLY A 40 -5.20 -9.74 36.29
N GLY A 41 -4.09 -10.48 36.36
CA GLY A 41 -3.00 -10.46 35.39
C GLY A 41 -1.76 -9.71 35.88
N ASN A 42 -0.68 -9.81 35.09
CA ASN A 42 0.61 -9.21 35.38
C ASN A 42 0.93 -8.08 34.38
N GLU A 43 1.48 -7.01 34.92
CA GLU A 43 2.08 -5.88 34.21
C GLU A 43 3.60 -5.92 34.39
N TYR A 44 4.32 -5.50 33.36
CA TYR A 44 5.78 -5.53 33.33
C TYR A 44 6.31 -4.13 33.07
N ALA A 45 7.36 -3.74 33.81
CA ALA A 45 8.01 -2.44 33.62
C ALA A 45 8.81 -2.45 32.32
N PHE A 46 8.60 -1.45 31.47
CA PHE A 46 9.24 -1.34 30.15
C PHE A 46 10.77 -1.45 30.22
N ASP A 47 11.37 -0.74 31.17
CA ASP A 47 12.82 -0.64 31.36
C ASP A 47 13.48 -1.98 31.73
N THR A 48 12.69 -2.93 32.26
CA THR A 48 13.16 -4.25 32.69
C THR A 48 12.93 -5.34 31.63
N LEU A 49 12.24 -5.01 30.53
CA LEU A 49 12.00 -5.96 29.45
C LEU A 49 13.26 -6.11 28.58
N PRO A 50 13.47 -7.27 27.94
CA PRO A 50 14.56 -7.41 27.00
C PRO A 50 14.35 -6.58 25.72
N GLN A 51 15.47 -6.24 25.07
CA GLN A 51 15.54 -5.27 23.97
C GLN A 51 14.62 -5.63 22.79
N ASP A 52 14.47 -6.92 22.50
CA ASP A 52 13.59 -7.42 21.44
C ASP A 52 12.12 -7.07 21.73
N VAL A 53 11.70 -7.22 22.99
CA VAL A 53 10.35 -6.89 23.45
C VAL A 53 10.14 -5.38 23.50
N GLN A 54 11.10 -4.61 24.00
CA GLN A 54 11.03 -3.15 23.98
C GLN A 54 10.87 -2.61 22.56
N THR A 55 11.66 -3.12 21.62
CA THR A 55 11.60 -2.73 20.20
C THR A 55 10.24 -3.06 19.58
N ALA A 56 9.69 -4.24 19.88
CA ALA A 56 8.37 -4.64 19.39
C ALA A 56 7.26 -3.73 19.93
N ILE A 57 7.30 -3.39 21.22
CA ILE A 57 6.34 -2.47 21.85
C ILE A 57 6.44 -1.07 21.21
N LEU A 58 7.64 -0.53 21.05
CA LEU A 58 7.85 0.79 20.42
C LEU A 58 7.34 0.83 18.98
N LYS A 59 7.57 -0.23 18.21
CA LYS A 59 7.02 -0.33 16.84
C LYS A 59 5.49 -0.35 16.84
N ALA A 60 4.89 -1.13 17.73
CA ALA A 60 3.44 -1.19 17.87
C ALA A 60 2.84 0.17 18.29
N GLU A 61 3.48 0.87 19.23
CA GLU A 61 3.09 2.23 19.62
C GLU A 61 3.25 3.22 18.47
N ALA A 62 4.34 3.16 17.70
CA ALA A 62 4.54 4.03 16.54
C ALA A 62 3.46 3.83 15.47
N THR A 63 3.13 2.58 15.14
CA THR A 63 2.04 2.28 14.19
C THR A 63 0.67 2.70 14.74
N GLU A 64 0.43 2.56 16.04
CA GLU A 64 -0.81 3.02 16.66
C GLU A 64 -0.89 4.56 16.66
N LEU A 65 0.23 5.25 16.90
CA LEU A 65 0.32 6.70 16.78
C LEU A 65 0.15 7.17 15.34
N GLU A 66 0.64 6.44 14.33
CA GLU A 66 0.38 6.70 12.92
C GLU A 66 -1.11 6.53 12.58
N LYS A 67 -1.78 5.54 13.16
CA LYS A 67 -3.23 5.33 13.00
C LYS A 67 -4.08 6.34 13.75
N GLN A 68 -3.61 6.85 14.89
CA GLN A 68 -4.32 7.86 15.68
C GLN A 68 -4.08 9.27 15.15
N ASN A 69 -2.86 9.55 14.70
CA ASN A 69 -2.53 10.70 13.86
C ASN A 69 -2.86 10.39 12.40
N LEU A 70 -4.06 9.88 12.15
CA LEU A 70 -4.66 9.94 10.83
C LEU A 70 -4.47 11.37 10.34
N PRO A 71 -3.74 11.58 9.24
CA PRO A 71 -3.78 12.87 8.61
C PRO A 71 -5.24 13.07 8.17
N VAL A 72 -5.87 14.15 8.64
CA VAL A 72 -6.65 14.99 7.72
C VAL A 72 -5.82 15.04 6.45
N THR A 73 -6.31 14.44 5.37
CA THR A 73 -5.75 14.43 4.01
C THR A 73 -4.47 15.26 3.90
N ILE A 74 -3.32 14.68 4.27
CA ILE A 74 -2.04 15.28 3.91
C ILE A 74 -1.86 14.88 2.46
N GLN A 75 -2.30 15.81 1.59
CA GLN A 75 -1.73 15.94 0.26
C GLN A 75 -0.22 15.85 0.42
N ALA A 76 0.41 14.92 -0.28
CA ALA A 76 1.83 14.68 -0.20
C ALA A 76 2.60 15.97 -0.53
N GLU A 77 3.15 16.63 0.48
CA GLU A 77 4.25 17.58 0.30
C GLU A 77 5.54 16.77 0.16
N THR A 78 5.64 16.02 -0.94
CA THR A 78 6.94 15.79 -1.58
C THR A 78 7.45 17.15 -2.06
N PRO A 79 8.77 17.44 -2.04
CA PRO A 79 9.28 18.66 -2.66
C PRO A 79 8.70 18.72 -4.08
N GLU A 80 8.01 19.81 -4.41
CA GLU A 80 7.33 20.08 -5.68
C GLU A 80 8.30 19.97 -6.85
N ALA A 81 8.64 18.74 -7.26
CA ALA A 81 8.82 18.45 -8.65
C ALA A 81 7.42 18.59 -9.24
N VAL A 82 7.07 19.80 -9.67
CA VAL A 82 5.98 20.04 -10.62
C VAL A 82 6.28 19.11 -11.78
N VAL A 83 5.72 17.89 -11.76
CA VAL A 83 5.69 17.03 -12.93
C VAL A 83 5.01 17.91 -13.96
N PRO A 84 5.70 18.29 -15.05
CA PRO A 84 5.09 19.13 -16.04
C PRO A 84 3.78 18.46 -16.47
N ASP A 85 2.68 19.20 -16.46
CA ASP A 85 1.33 18.71 -16.76
C ASP A 85 1.34 17.83 -18.02
N TRP A 86 2.17 18.19 -19.01
CA TRP A 86 2.39 17.44 -20.25
C TRP A 86 2.87 15.99 -20.05
N SER A 87 3.71 15.68 -19.06
CA SER A 87 4.19 14.31 -18.84
C SER A 87 3.11 13.45 -18.17
N TYR A 88 2.31 14.06 -17.29
CA TYR A 88 1.17 13.40 -16.67
C TYR A 88 0.10 13.12 -17.73
N ASP A 89 -0.27 14.14 -18.51
CA ASP A 89 -1.24 14.03 -19.60
C ASP A 89 -0.81 13.02 -20.66
N LEU A 90 0.46 13.04 -21.06
CA LEU A 90 1.02 12.07 -22.00
C LEU A 90 0.96 10.64 -21.43
N GLY A 91 1.28 10.47 -20.15
CA GLY A 91 1.18 9.18 -19.46
C GLY A 91 -0.25 8.66 -19.41
N MET A 92 -1.20 9.53 -19.05
CA MET A 92 -2.62 9.19 -18.94
C MET A 92 -3.24 8.89 -20.31
N ALA A 93 -2.87 9.63 -21.35
CA ALA A 93 -3.31 9.36 -22.71
C ALA A 93 -2.81 7.99 -23.19
N ARG A 94 -1.53 7.65 -22.95
CA ARG A 94 -0.97 6.31 -23.25
C ARG A 94 -1.68 5.21 -22.47
N TYR A 95 -1.93 5.45 -21.19
CA TYR A 95 -2.64 4.49 -20.34
C TYR A 95 -4.04 4.18 -20.87
N ARG A 96 -4.83 5.21 -21.23
CA ARG A 96 -6.16 5.04 -21.84
C ARG A 96 -6.09 4.29 -23.16
N LEU A 97 -5.17 4.66 -24.05
CA LEU A 97 -4.97 3.98 -25.33
C LEU A 97 -4.76 2.46 -25.14
N VAL A 98 -3.89 2.07 -24.20
CA VAL A 98 -3.59 0.66 -23.93
C VAL A 98 -4.78 -0.06 -23.28
N LEU A 99 -5.54 0.60 -22.41
CA LEU A 99 -6.75 0.02 -21.82
C LEU A 99 -7.81 -0.28 -22.88
N GLU A 100 -8.12 0.68 -23.74
CA GLU A 100 -9.09 0.51 -24.83
C GLU A 100 -8.64 -0.59 -25.81
N TRP A 101 -7.34 -0.65 -26.13
CA TRP A 101 -6.80 -1.75 -26.93
C TRP A 101 -7.04 -3.12 -26.28
N ARG A 102 -6.78 -3.25 -24.97
CA ARG A 102 -7.00 -4.50 -24.24
C ARG A 102 -8.47 -4.90 -24.22
N ASP A 103 -9.36 -3.94 -23.99
CA ASP A 103 -10.80 -4.17 -24.02
C ASP A 103 -11.27 -4.60 -25.43
N TYR A 104 -10.83 -3.89 -26.47
CA TYR A 104 -11.10 -4.22 -27.86
C TYR A 104 -10.64 -5.64 -28.24
N VAL A 105 -9.43 -6.03 -27.84
CA VAL A 105 -8.92 -7.39 -28.06
C VAL A 105 -9.76 -8.42 -27.30
N SER A 106 -10.18 -8.12 -26.06
CA SER A 106 -10.99 -9.03 -25.27
C SER A 106 -12.36 -9.29 -25.91
N LYS A 107 -13.01 -8.25 -26.43
CA LYS A 107 -14.33 -8.31 -27.09
C LYS A 107 -14.31 -9.04 -28.43
N ASN A 108 -13.19 -8.98 -29.13
CA ASN A 108 -13.01 -9.58 -30.46
C ASN A 108 -12.18 -10.87 -30.44
N LYS A 109 -11.84 -11.38 -29.25
CA LYS A 109 -11.08 -12.61 -29.07
C LYS A 109 -11.78 -13.78 -29.76
N GLY A 110 -11.07 -14.43 -30.69
CA GLY A 110 -11.58 -15.57 -31.46
C GLY A 110 -12.45 -15.21 -32.68
N LYS A 111 -12.84 -13.93 -32.85
CA LYS A 111 -13.59 -13.46 -34.02
C LYS A 111 -12.67 -12.96 -35.13
N MET A 112 -11.55 -12.34 -34.75
CA MET A 112 -10.60 -11.71 -35.67
C MET A 112 -9.17 -12.05 -35.27
N LYS A 113 -8.23 -12.08 -36.23
CA LYS A 113 -6.82 -12.26 -35.92
C LYS A 113 -6.26 -11.03 -35.21
N LYS A 114 -5.29 -11.23 -34.32
CA LYS A 114 -4.69 -10.14 -33.55
C LYS A 114 -4.02 -9.06 -34.42
N SER A 115 -3.46 -9.44 -35.56
CA SER A 115 -2.89 -8.50 -36.54
C SER A 115 -3.95 -7.63 -37.21
N GLU A 116 -5.09 -8.21 -37.58
CA GLU A 116 -6.21 -7.47 -38.18
C GLU A 116 -6.84 -6.52 -37.16
N MET A 117 -7.00 -6.96 -35.91
CA MET A 117 -7.46 -6.11 -34.80
C MET A 117 -6.51 -4.92 -34.59
N LEU A 118 -5.20 -5.16 -34.63
CA LEU A 118 -4.19 -4.12 -34.47
C LEU A 118 -4.31 -3.05 -35.56
N ILE A 119 -4.39 -3.48 -36.82
CA ILE A 119 -4.52 -2.57 -37.97
C ILE A 119 -5.83 -1.78 -37.88
N ALA A 120 -6.94 -2.45 -37.59
CA ALA A 120 -8.25 -1.79 -37.47
C ALA A 120 -8.27 -0.76 -36.34
N PHE A 121 -7.72 -1.11 -35.17
CA PHE A 121 -7.67 -0.22 -34.01
C PHE A 121 -6.76 0.99 -34.25
N ILE A 122 -5.56 0.78 -34.78
CA ILE A 122 -4.63 1.87 -35.11
C ILE A 122 -5.23 2.80 -36.16
N ASN A 123 -5.85 2.25 -37.21
CA ASN A 123 -6.50 3.07 -38.23
C ASN A 123 -7.67 3.88 -37.64
N ALA A 124 -8.50 3.28 -36.78
CA ALA A 124 -9.61 3.98 -36.13
C ALA A 124 -9.13 5.10 -35.18
N PHE A 125 -8.01 4.88 -34.48
CA PHE A 125 -7.40 5.90 -33.63
C PHE A 125 -6.81 7.04 -34.47
N ASN A 126 -6.00 6.71 -35.48
CA ASN A 126 -5.31 7.70 -36.31
C ASN A 126 -6.27 8.53 -37.21
N THR A 127 -7.46 8.01 -37.52
CA THR A 127 -8.52 8.78 -38.19
C THR A 127 -9.34 9.65 -37.25
N GLY A 128 -9.09 9.59 -35.94
CA GLY A 128 -9.81 10.36 -34.92
C GLY A 128 -11.20 9.82 -34.58
N LEU A 129 -11.56 8.62 -35.06
CA LEU A 129 -12.83 7.97 -34.72
C LEU A 129 -12.83 7.49 -33.26
N LEU A 130 -11.66 7.12 -32.74
CA LEU A 130 -11.48 6.58 -31.39
C LEU A 130 -10.54 7.49 -30.58
N LEU A 131 -10.95 7.81 -29.34
CA LEU A 131 -10.19 8.64 -28.39
C LEU A 131 -9.65 9.96 -28.98
N PRO A 132 -10.53 10.86 -29.48
CA PRO A 132 -10.11 12.07 -30.18
C PRO A 132 -9.27 13.01 -29.30
N LYS A 133 -9.61 13.14 -28.02
CA LYS A 133 -8.88 14.00 -27.07
C LYS A 133 -7.46 13.48 -26.81
N GLU A 134 -7.31 12.18 -26.68
CA GLU A 134 -6.02 11.53 -26.48
C GLU A 134 -5.19 11.55 -27.78
N GLY A 135 -5.84 11.53 -28.94
CA GLY A 135 -5.20 11.72 -30.25
C GLY A 135 -4.57 13.11 -30.42
N GLU A 136 -5.15 14.16 -29.85
CA GLU A 136 -4.55 15.50 -29.84
C GLU A 136 -3.23 15.53 -29.04
N ILE A 137 -3.14 14.74 -27.96
CA ILE A 137 -1.96 14.67 -27.08
C ILE A 137 -0.89 13.74 -27.64
N LEU A 138 -1.30 12.57 -28.17
CA LEU A 138 -0.39 11.51 -28.63
C LEU A 138 0.03 11.66 -30.10
N GLY A 139 -0.77 12.35 -30.91
CA GLY A 139 -0.63 12.37 -32.36
C GLY A 139 -0.87 11.00 -32.97
N GLN A 140 -0.16 10.70 -34.07
CA GLN A 140 -0.27 9.41 -34.75
C GLN A 140 0.44 8.31 -33.96
N VAL A 141 -0.26 7.18 -33.83
CA VAL A 141 0.16 6.04 -33.02
C VAL A 141 0.50 4.86 -33.94
N SER A 142 1.51 4.08 -33.55
CA SER A 142 1.94 2.85 -34.24
C SER A 142 1.84 1.64 -33.31
N ASP A 143 2.08 0.45 -33.87
CA ASP A 143 2.08 -0.82 -33.14
C ASP A 143 2.96 -0.80 -31.88
N LYS A 144 4.14 -0.17 -31.97
CA LYS A 144 5.10 -0.04 -30.87
C LYS A 144 4.53 0.72 -29.68
N SER A 145 3.58 1.62 -29.90
CA SER A 145 2.95 2.41 -28.83
C SER A 145 2.02 1.59 -27.92
N LEU A 146 1.57 0.42 -28.38
CA LEU A 146 0.65 -0.45 -27.63
C LEU A 146 1.34 -1.54 -26.80
N TYR A 147 2.62 -1.83 -27.06
CA TYR A 147 3.37 -2.93 -26.44
C TYR A 147 4.61 -2.47 -25.66
N ARG A 148 4.73 -1.17 -25.40
CA ARG A 148 5.90 -0.59 -24.72
C ARG A 148 5.78 -0.59 -23.20
#